data_AF-A0A3D4M529-F1
#
_entry.id   AF-A0A3D4M529-F1
#
_cell.length_a   1.000
_cell.length_b   1.000
_cell.length_c   1.000
_cell.angle_alpha   90.00
_cell.angle_beta   90.00
_cell.angle_gamma   90.00
#
_symmetry.space_group_name_H-M   'P 1'
#
loop_
_entity.id
_entity.type
_entity.pdbx_description
1 polymer ?
#
loop_
_entity_poly.entity_id
_entity_poly.type
_entity_poly.pdbx_seq_one_letter_code
_entity_poly.pdbx_strand_id
1 'polypeptide(L)'
;NPLDYNTTYTATVTNNVTDAAGNNMVNDYVWSFTTLMPPDMIPPTVISTDPMDNATNVPVNKTISAVFSENMDPLTITGTSFTLFEGLNQINGAVSYAGVTAQFDPTNDLDLNTVYTATIKNTVKDLAGNTMVLDYVWNFTTALPLDAIPPTVISTDPANNATNVALNKTISAVFSENMESSTITITSFTISRNSVNIAGAVSYSGVTAQFNPTNNLLSGSTYTGTITTLVEDLAGNNMVNNYVWTFATVAPLGPGAIDLDCAADFAVLAGSAVTNTGNTVVDGNLGLSPGSAVSGFPPGQVINGSIQINSGGANAAKGCLTTAYNDGAGRSNNVIINSTGQLGGLTLAPGLYQSAPGSFAITGSDLTLDAQGDVNAVWIFQMPSSTLTVGNGIKVTLTGGAQAGNIYWIVGSSATIGTTAEMKGNILADQSITLQTGASLLGRALTRIAAVTLDNNAVTKP
;
A
#
# COMPACT_ATOMS: atom_id res chain seq x y z
N ASN A 1 -22.59 -32.93 -88.27
CA ASN A 1 -22.10 -32.26 -87.06
C ASN A 1 -23.17 -32.34 -85.99
N PRO A 2 -22.83 -32.69 -84.74
CA PRO A 2 -23.74 -32.54 -83.63
C PRO A 2 -24.16 -31.06 -83.48
N LEU A 3 -25.33 -30.84 -82.91
CA LEU A 3 -25.87 -29.51 -82.63
C LEU A 3 -25.16 -28.90 -81.40
N ASP A 4 -24.95 -27.60 -81.38
CA ASP A 4 -24.34 -26.85 -80.27
C ASP A 4 -25.22 -26.93 -79.02
N TYR A 5 -24.62 -26.97 -77.82
CA TYR A 5 -25.35 -27.01 -76.55
C TYR A 5 -26.09 -25.69 -76.28
N ASN A 6 -27.15 -25.77 -75.47
CA ASN A 6 -28.01 -24.64 -75.07
C ASN A 6 -28.47 -23.73 -76.22
N THR A 7 -28.68 -24.32 -77.39
CA THR A 7 -28.98 -23.59 -78.62
C THR A 7 -30.35 -24.02 -79.12
N THR A 8 -31.22 -23.04 -79.38
CA THR A 8 -32.54 -23.28 -79.95
C THR A 8 -32.42 -23.42 -81.46
N TYR A 9 -32.73 -24.62 -81.96
CA TYR A 9 -32.81 -24.90 -83.39
C TYR A 9 -34.27 -24.88 -83.83
N THR A 10 -34.51 -24.31 -85.01
CA THR A 10 -35.81 -24.36 -85.68
C THR A 10 -35.69 -25.32 -86.85
N ALA A 11 -36.59 -26.29 -86.92
CA ALA A 11 -36.69 -27.21 -88.03
C ALA A 11 -37.98 -26.94 -88.80
N THR A 12 -37.88 -26.94 -90.13
CA THR A 12 -38.98 -26.63 -91.04
C THR A 12 -39.14 -27.77 -92.04
N VAL A 13 -40.33 -28.37 -92.08
CA VAL A 13 -40.77 -29.14 -93.24
C VAL A 13 -41.50 -28.16 -94.16
N THR A 14 -40.86 -27.82 -95.28
CA THR A 14 -41.41 -26.85 -96.24
C THR A 14 -42.65 -27.40 -96.92
N ASN A 15 -43.59 -26.55 -97.29
CA ASN A 15 -44.84 -26.90 -97.95
C ASN A 15 -44.70 -27.57 -99.34
N ASN A 16 -43.48 -27.69 -99.85
CA ASN A 16 -43.16 -28.39 -101.10
C ASN A 16 -43.14 -29.92 -100.97
N VAL A 17 -43.33 -30.50 -99.78
CA VAL A 17 -43.49 -31.95 -99.65
C VAL A 17 -44.90 -32.37 -100.08
N THR A 18 -44.96 -33.41 -100.92
CA THR A 18 -46.20 -33.95 -101.47
C THR A 18 -46.62 -35.26 -100.82
N ASP A 19 -47.93 -35.51 -100.74
CA ASP A 19 -48.46 -36.85 -100.50
C ASP A 19 -48.38 -37.73 -101.76
N ALA A 20 -48.80 -39.00 -101.64
CA ALA A 20 -48.76 -39.97 -102.74
C ALA A 20 -49.70 -39.61 -103.92
N ALA A 21 -50.64 -38.69 -103.74
CA ALA A 21 -51.52 -38.17 -104.79
C ALA A 21 -50.99 -36.87 -105.41
N GLY A 22 -49.84 -36.36 -104.96
CA GLY A 22 -49.20 -35.15 -105.46
C GLY A 22 -49.68 -33.85 -104.80
N ASN A 23 -50.41 -33.92 -103.69
CA ASN A 23 -50.87 -32.73 -102.99
C ASN A 23 -49.77 -32.19 -102.07
N ASN A 24 -49.44 -30.91 -102.20
CA ASN A 24 -48.52 -30.21 -101.29
C ASN A 24 -49.15 -30.02 -99.90
N MET A 25 -48.31 -29.93 -98.86
CA MET A 25 -48.74 -29.39 -97.58
C MET A 25 -49.26 -27.95 -97.75
N VAL A 26 -50.27 -27.55 -96.97
CA VAL A 26 -50.89 -26.22 -97.10
C VAL A 26 -49.97 -25.10 -96.61
N ASN A 27 -49.18 -25.36 -95.56
CA ASN A 27 -48.21 -24.44 -94.98
C ASN A 27 -46.95 -25.21 -94.55
N ASP A 28 -45.84 -24.49 -94.38
CA ASP A 28 -44.65 -25.02 -93.73
C ASP A 28 -44.99 -25.49 -92.31
N TYR A 29 -44.49 -26.65 -91.92
CA TYR A 29 -44.56 -27.10 -90.53
C TYR A 29 -43.24 -26.79 -89.84
N VAL A 30 -43.29 -25.84 -88.90
CA VAL A 30 -42.13 -25.31 -88.19
C VAL A 30 -42.23 -25.71 -86.72
N TRP A 31 -41.17 -26.30 -86.18
CA TRP A 31 -41.03 -26.51 -84.74
C TRP A 31 -39.64 -26.08 -84.29
N SER A 32 -39.52 -25.77 -83.00
CA SER A 32 -38.23 -25.51 -82.38
C SER A 32 -37.96 -26.47 -81.23
N PHE A 33 -36.68 -26.73 -80.98
CA PHE A 33 -36.20 -27.46 -79.82
C PHE A 33 -34.89 -26.82 -79.34
N THR A 34 -34.65 -26.86 -78.04
CA THR A 34 -33.40 -26.37 -77.44
C THR A 34 -32.56 -27.57 -77.03
N THR A 35 -31.30 -27.59 -77.43
CA THR A 35 -30.34 -28.61 -76.99
C THR A 35 -29.99 -28.42 -75.51
N LEU A 36 -29.58 -29.49 -74.84
CA LEU A 36 -29.22 -29.48 -73.42
C LEU A 36 -28.03 -28.54 -73.11
N MET A 37 -27.90 -28.11 -71.85
CA MET A 37 -26.75 -27.31 -71.40
C MET A 37 -25.45 -28.14 -71.44
N PRO A 38 -24.28 -27.52 -71.69
CA PRO A 38 -23.01 -28.25 -71.62
C PRO A 38 -22.82 -28.88 -70.22
N PRO A 39 -22.25 -30.09 -70.11
CA PRO A 39 -21.96 -30.68 -68.81
C PRO A 39 -21.01 -29.77 -68.04
N ASP A 40 -21.28 -29.57 -66.75
CA ASP A 40 -20.36 -28.88 -65.86
C ASP A 40 -19.11 -29.75 -65.67
N MET A 41 -17.95 -29.15 -65.88
CA MET A 41 -16.65 -29.81 -65.74
C MET A 41 -15.71 -29.04 -64.80
N ILE A 42 -16.22 -28.04 -64.08
CA ILE A 42 -15.43 -27.24 -63.14
C ILE A 42 -15.43 -27.96 -61.79
N PRO A 43 -14.27 -28.40 -61.27
CA PRO A 43 -14.23 -28.98 -59.94
C PRO A 43 -14.59 -27.98 -58.85
N PRO A 44 -15.32 -28.40 -57.80
CA PRO A 44 -15.59 -27.54 -56.66
C PRO A 44 -14.30 -27.22 -55.89
N THR A 45 -14.28 -26.06 -55.22
CA THR A 45 -13.19 -25.60 -54.35
C THR A 45 -13.73 -25.08 -53.03
N VAL A 46 -12.91 -25.08 -51.97
CA VAL A 46 -13.26 -24.40 -50.70
C VAL A 46 -12.81 -22.94 -50.81
N ILE A 47 -13.74 -22.01 -50.59
CA ILE A 47 -13.52 -20.56 -50.71
C ILE A 47 -13.23 -19.89 -49.36
N SER A 48 -13.70 -20.46 -48.25
CA SER A 48 -13.41 -19.99 -46.90
C SER A 48 -13.68 -21.06 -45.84
N THR A 49 -13.04 -20.91 -44.68
CA THR A 49 -13.26 -21.75 -43.50
C THR A 49 -13.48 -20.91 -42.25
N ASP A 50 -14.22 -21.45 -41.30
CA ASP A 50 -14.32 -20.94 -39.92
C ASP A 50 -14.15 -22.11 -38.95
N PRO A 51 -13.09 -22.17 -38.14
CA PRO A 51 -12.01 -21.19 -38.03
C PRO A 51 -11.19 -21.02 -39.31
N MET A 52 -10.62 -19.83 -39.48
CA MET A 52 -9.63 -19.56 -40.53
C MET A 52 -8.38 -20.39 -40.31
N ASP A 53 -7.62 -20.66 -41.38
CA ASP A 53 -6.34 -21.38 -41.27
C ASP A 53 -5.35 -20.63 -40.37
N ASN A 54 -4.75 -21.36 -39.44
CA ASN A 54 -3.88 -20.89 -38.36
C ASN A 54 -4.55 -19.93 -37.35
N ALA A 55 -5.89 -19.93 -37.24
CA ALA A 55 -6.59 -19.16 -36.21
C ALA A 55 -6.16 -19.60 -34.80
N THR A 56 -5.95 -18.64 -33.90
CA THR A 56 -5.65 -18.87 -32.48
C THR A 56 -6.81 -18.40 -31.60
N ASN A 57 -6.86 -18.85 -30.34
CA ASN A 57 -7.92 -18.48 -29.40
C ASN A 57 -9.32 -18.89 -29.86
N VAL A 58 -9.43 -20.02 -30.56
CA VAL A 58 -10.72 -20.56 -30.97
C VAL A 58 -11.47 -21.11 -29.73
N PRO A 59 -12.73 -20.72 -29.50
CA PRO A 59 -13.53 -21.30 -28.42
C PRO A 59 -13.61 -22.83 -28.53
N VAL A 60 -13.58 -23.53 -27.40
CA VAL A 60 -13.58 -25.01 -27.39
C VAL A 60 -14.89 -25.63 -27.90
N ASN A 61 -16.00 -24.90 -27.85
CA ASN A 61 -17.31 -25.30 -28.34
C ASN A 61 -17.57 -24.88 -29.80
N LYS A 62 -16.51 -24.69 -30.59
CA LYS A 62 -16.60 -24.15 -31.95
C LYS A 62 -17.06 -25.23 -32.95
N THR A 63 -18.16 -24.95 -33.65
CA THR A 63 -18.51 -25.66 -34.89
C THR A 63 -17.58 -25.21 -36.03
N ILE A 64 -17.02 -26.20 -36.73
CA ILE A 64 -16.05 -26.00 -37.81
C ILE A 64 -16.78 -25.98 -39.15
N SER A 65 -16.48 -25.05 -40.04
CA SER A 65 -17.18 -24.92 -41.31
C SER A 65 -16.26 -24.64 -42.50
N ALA A 66 -16.71 -25.06 -43.67
CA ALA A 66 -16.09 -24.80 -44.96
C ALA A 66 -17.16 -24.39 -45.98
N VAL A 67 -16.93 -23.30 -46.70
CA VAL A 67 -17.80 -22.80 -47.76
C VAL A 67 -17.22 -23.19 -49.12
N PHE A 68 -18.03 -23.76 -50.00
CA PHE A 68 -17.63 -24.20 -51.34
C PHE A 68 -17.92 -23.15 -52.40
N SER A 69 -17.25 -23.24 -53.55
CA SER A 69 -17.45 -22.39 -54.73
C SER A 69 -18.81 -22.59 -55.42
N GLU A 70 -19.49 -23.70 -55.12
CA GLU A 70 -20.74 -24.13 -55.73
C GLU A 70 -21.50 -25.13 -54.86
N ASN A 71 -22.66 -25.58 -55.32
CA ASN A 71 -23.47 -26.58 -54.62
C ASN A 71 -22.85 -27.99 -54.75
N MET A 72 -22.55 -28.60 -53.61
CA MET A 72 -22.07 -29.97 -53.48
C MET A 72 -23.22 -31.00 -53.48
N ASP A 73 -22.92 -32.23 -53.88
CA ASP A 73 -23.74 -33.41 -53.61
C ASP A 73 -23.69 -33.72 -52.10
N PRO A 74 -24.81 -33.51 -51.36
CA PRO A 74 -24.83 -33.70 -49.91
C PRO A 74 -24.50 -35.13 -49.47
N LEU A 75 -24.71 -36.14 -50.33
CA LEU A 75 -24.39 -37.54 -50.02
C LEU A 75 -22.89 -37.80 -49.92
N THR A 76 -22.07 -36.90 -50.48
CA THR A 76 -20.61 -37.01 -50.45
C THR A 76 -19.98 -36.23 -49.29
N ILE A 77 -20.75 -35.39 -48.59
CA ILE A 77 -20.31 -34.62 -47.42
C ILE A 77 -20.71 -35.38 -46.14
N THR A 78 -19.78 -36.17 -45.61
CA THR A 78 -20.02 -37.07 -44.46
C THR A 78 -18.85 -37.02 -43.48
N GLY A 79 -18.95 -37.70 -42.34
CA GLY A 79 -17.84 -37.82 -41.38
C GLY A 79 -16.59 -38.54 -41.91
N THR A 80 -16.63 -39.13 -43.11
CA THR A 80 -15.44 -39.69 -43.78
C THR A 80 -14.74 -38.69 -44.70
N SER A 81 -15.47 -37.67 -45.16
CA SER A 81 -14.95 -36.65 -46.08
C SER A 81 -14.75 -35.28 -45.44
N PHE A 82 -15.42 -34.98 -44.33
CA PHE A 82 -15.09 -33.86 -43.46
C PHE A 82 -14.63 -34.40 -42.10
N THR A 83 -13.32 -34.33 -41.86
CA THR A 83 -12.69 -34.90 -40.66
C THR A 83 -11.96 -33.83 -39.85
N LEU A 84 -11.88 -34.04 -38.53
CA LEU A 84 -11.12 -33.22 -37.59
C LEU A 84 -10.16 -34.11 -36.81
N PHE A 85 -8.90 -33.70 -36.66
CA PHE A 85 -7.86 -34.46 -35.96
C PHE A 85 -7.13 -33.61 -34.92
N GLU A 86 -6.84 -34.21 -33.78
CA GLU A 86 -5.82 -33.78 -32.83
C GLU A 86 -4.56 -34.64 -33.04
N GLY A 87 -3.56 -34.11 -33.73
CA GLY A 87 -2.41 -34.92 -34.16
C GLY A 87 -2.84 -36.12 -35.01
N LEU A 88 -2.76 -37.34 -34.45
CA LEU A 88 -3.19 -38.59 -35.11
C LEU A 88 -4.56 -39.09 -34.61
N ASN A 89 -5.14 -38.46 -33.60
CA ASN A 89 -6.41 -38.85 -33.02
C ASN A 89 -7.57 -38.19 -33.78
N GLN A 90 -8.48 -38.99 -34.33
CA GLN A 90 -9.68 -38.46 -34.97
C GLN A 90 -10.68 -38.00 -33.93
N ILE A 91 -11.20 -36.79 -34.08
CA ILE A 91 -12.27 -36.22 -33.26
C ILE A 91 -13.62 -36.63 -33.86
N ASN A 92 -14.52 -37.11 -33.01
CA ASN A 92 -15.88 -37.45 -33.42
C ASN A 92 -16.76 -36.19 -33.49
N GLY A 93 -17.62 -36.11 -34.50
CA GLY A 93 -18.54 -35.00 -34.68
C GLY A 93 -19.63 -35.30 -35.71
N ALA A 94 -20.69 -34.51 -35.66
CA ALA A 94 -21.76 -34.56 -36.66
C ALA A 94 -21.39 -33.70 -37.86
N VAL A 95 -21.58 -34.24 -39.07
CA VAL A 95 -21.40 -33.47 -40.31
C VAL A 95 -22.76 -33.10 -40.88
N SER A 96 -22.91 -31.85 -41.27
CA SER A 96 -24.09 -31.35 -41.98
C SER A 96 -23.69 -30.48 -43.16
N TYR A 97 -24.60 -30.35 -44.13
CA TYR A 97 -24.38 -29.54 -45.32
C TYR A 97 -25.67 -28.79 -45.69
N ALA A 98 -25.57 -27.48 -45.88
CA ALA A 98 -26.70 -26.63 -46.26
C ALA A 98 -26.24 -25.48 -47.18
N GLY A 99 -26.96 -25.27 -48.29
CA GLY A 99 -26.58 -24.29 -49.30
C GLY A 99 -25.26 -24.66 -49.98
N VAL A 100 -24.21 -23.92 -49.66
CA VAL A 100 -22.81 -24.14 -50.10
C VAL A 100 -21.86 -24.36 -48.93
N THR A 101 -22.38 -24.62 -47.71
CA THR A 101 -21.57 -24.70 -46.49
C THR A 101 -21.65 -26.09 -45.87
N ALA A 102 -20.51 -26.73 -45.68
CA ALA A 102 -20.38 -27.90 -44.80
C ALA A 102 -20.02 -27.45 -43.38
N GLN A 103 -20.59 -28.14 -42.39
CA GLN A 103 -20.29 -27.95 -40.98
C GLN A 103 -19.93 -29.28 -40.33
N PHE A 104 -18.94 -29.25 -39.44
CA PHE A 104 -18.54 -30.33 -38.55
C PHE A 104 -18.71 -29.82 -37.11
N ASP A 105 -19.59 -30.48 -36.37
CA ASP A 105 -19.89 -30.15 -34.97
C ASP A 105 -19.30 -31.22 -34.06
N PRO A 106 -18.18 -30.96 -33.35
CA PRO A 106 -17.58 -31.92 -32.43
C PRO A 106 -18.59 -32.43 -31.39
N THR A 107 -18.58 -33.74 -31.09
CA THR A 107 -19.53 -34.35 -30.13
C THR A 107 -19.30 -33.86 -28.70
N ASN A 108 -18.05 -33.57 -28.36
CA ASN A 108 -17.66 -32.96 -27.09
C ASN A 108 -16.89 -31.66 -27.41
N ASP A 109 -16.89 -30.74 -26.45
CA ASP A 109 -16.00 -29.58 -26.51
C ASP A 109 -14.55 -30.03 -26.73
N LEU A 110 -13.83 -29.26 -27.55
CA LEU A 110 -12.44 -29.48 -27.87
C LEU A 110 -11.54 -29.20 -26.65
N ASP A 111 -10.39 -29.86 -26.55
CA ASP A 111 -9.39 -29.57 -25.52
C ASP A 111 -8.79 -28.16 -25.68
N LEU A 112 -8.43 -27.52 -24.56
CA LEU A 112 -7.81 -26.18 -24.51
C LEU A 112 -6.36 -26.21 -25.01
N ASN A 113 -5.87 -25.08 -25.54
CA ASN A 113 -4.51 -24.90 -26.05
C ASN A 113 -4.04 -26.01 -27.01
N THR A 114 -4.95 -26.50 -27.85
CA THR A 114 -4.72 -27.69 -28.66
C THR A 114 -4.88 -27.35 -30.14
N VAL A 115 -3.94 -27.85 -30.94
CA VAL A 115 -3.96 -27.67 -32.40
C VAL A 115 -4.81 -28.76 -33.03
N TYR A 116 -5.86 -28.34 -33.72
CA TYR A 116 -6.72 -29.24 -34.50
C TYR A 116 -6.48 -29.03 -35.99
N THR A 117 -6.50 -30.12 -36.75
CA THR A 117 -6.41 -30.14 -38.22
C THR A 117 -7.73 -30.61 -38.80
N ALA A 118 -8.40 -29.74 -39.53
CA ALA A 118 -9.60 -30.06 -40.27
C ALA A 118 -9.26 -30.39 -41.73
N THR A 119 -10.03 -31.30 -42.34
CA THR A 119 -9.81 -31.73 -43.72
C THR A 119 -11.13 -31.96 -44.43
N ILE A 120 -11.30 -31.34 -45.60
CA ILE A 120 -12.25 -31.77 -46.62
C ILE A 120 -11.52 -32.66 -47.63
N LYS A 121 -11.90 -33.93 -47.71
CA LYS A 121 -11.32 -34.90 -48.64
C LYS A 121 -11.69 -34.60 -50.08
N ASN A 122 -10.78 -34.86 -50.99
CA ASN A 122 -11.01 -34.65 -52.42
C ASN A 122 -12.09 -35.56 -53.03
N THR A 123 -12.62 -36.52 -52.27
CA THR A 123 -13.69 -37.42 -52.68
C THR A 123 -15.07 -36.78 -52.71
N VAL A 124 -15.24 -35.58 -52.16
CA VAL A 124 -16.50 -34.82 -52.23
C VAL A 124 -16.78 -34.38 -53.66
N LYS A 125 -18.05 -34.34 -54.05
CA LYS A 125 -18.48 -34.05 -55.43
C LYS A 125 -19.46 -32.89 -55.48
N ASP A 126 -19.43 -32.15 -56.59
CA ASP A 126 -20.53 -31.26 -56.97
C ASP A 126 -21.77 -32.07 -57.46
N LEU A 127 -22.84 -31.36 -57.84
CA LEU A 127 -24.06 -31.97 -58.39
C LEU A 127 -23.88 -32.57 -59.80
N ALA A 128 -22.82 -32.21 -60.52
CA ALA A 128 -22.47 -32.75 -61.83
C ALA A 128 -21.56 -33.99 -61.75
N GLY A 129 -21.06 -34.30 -60.55
CA GLY A 129 -20.19 -35.44 -60.26
C GLY A 129 -18.69 -35.12 -60.30
N ASN A 130 -18.27 -33.87 -60.47
CA ASN A 130 -16.85 -33.51 -60.42
C ASN A 130 -16.36 -33.53 -58.97
N THR A 131 -15.20 -34.16 -58.74
CA THR A 131 -14.54 -34.19 -57.44
C THR A 131 -13.62 -32.99 -57.24
N MET A 132 -13.42 -32.56 -55.99
CA MET A 132 -12.33 -31.64 -55.66
C MET A 132 -10.97 -32.16 -56.17
N VAL A 133 -10.06 -31.26 -56.53
CA VAL A 133 -8.74 -31.64 -57.09
C VAL A 133 -7.80 -32.21 -56.02
N LEU A 134 -7.79 -31.61 -54.82
CA LEU A 134 -6.96 -31.99 -53.68
C LEU A 134 -7.77 -31.91 -52.39
N ASP A 135 -7.28 -32.61 -51.34
CA ASP A 135 -7.78 -32.41 -49.99
C ASP A 135 -7.55 -30.94 -49.60
N TYR A 136 -8.55 -30.32 -48.98
CA TYR A 136 -8.40 -29.00 -48.38
C TYR A 136 -8.14 -29.18 -46.89
N VAL A 137 -6.96 -28.78 -46.44
CA VAL A 137 -6.47 -28.98 -45.06
C VAL A 137 -6.19 -27.63 -44.44
N TRP A 138 -6.67 -27.42 -43.21
CA TRP A 138 -6.37 -26.22 -42.42
C TRP A 138 -6.25 -26.57 -40.95
N ASN A 139 -5.56 -25.73 -40.20
CA ASN A 139 -5.36 -25.91 -38.77
C ASN A 139 -5.88 -24.71 -37.97
N PHE A 140 -6.19 -24.94 -36.69
CA PHE A 140 -6.49 -23.88 -35.74
C PHE A 140 -6.10 -24.31 -34.32
N THR A 141 -5.90 -23.35 -33.42
CA THR A 141 -5.55 -23.57 -32.01
C THR A 141 -6.67 -23.07 -31.11
N THR A 142 -7.18 -23.95 -30.24
CA THR A 142 -8.19 -23.59 -29.23
C THR A 142 -7.62 -22.66 -28.17
N ALA A 143 -8.49 -21.94 -27.46
CA ALA A 143 -8.12 -20.98 -26.43
C ALA A 143 -7.27 -21.61 -25.32
N LEU A 144 -6.37 -20.81 -24.73
CA LEU A 144 -5.63 -21.17 -23.52
C LEU A 144 -6.61 -21.41 -22.35
N PRO A 145 -6.26 -22.27 -21.37
CA PRO A 145 -6.98 -22.29 -20.11
C PRO A 145 -6.94 -20.89 -19.47
N LEU A 146 -8.09 -20.40 -19.01
CA LEU A 146 -8.09 -19.27 -18.09
C LEU A 146 -7.32 -19.69 -16.84
N ASP A 147 -6.33 -18.89 -16.44
CA ASP A 147 -5.79 -19.03 -15.10
C ASP A 147 -6.94 -18.76 -14.12
N ALA A 148 -7.21 -19.73 -13.27
CA ALA A 148 -8.31 -19.70 -12.31
C ALA A 148 -7.79 -19.88 -10.88
N ILE A 149 -6.47 -19.84 -10.68
CA ILE A 149 -5.85 -19.94 -9.35
C ILE A 149 -5.85 -18.53 -8.76
N PRO A 150 -6.60 -18.27 -7.67
CA PRO A 150 -6.60 -16.95 -7.08
C PRO A 150 -5.25 -16.61 -6.43
N PRO A 151 -4.82 -15.34 -6.48
CA PRO A 151 -3.58 -14.91 -5.85
C PRO A 151 -3.66 -15.01 -4.32
N THR A 152 -2.52 -15.23 -3.69
CA THR A 152 -2.34 -15.26 -2.23
C THR A 152 -1.14 -14.43 -1.80
N VAL A 153 -1.10 -14.00 -0.53
CA VAL A 153 0.10 -13.37 0.05
C VAL A 153 0.98 -14.47 0.66
N ILE A 154 2.21 -14.60 0.16
CA ILE A 154 3.21 -15.56 0.64
C ILE A 154 3.89 -15.05 1.92
N SER A 155 4.23 -13.76 1.98
CA SER A 155 4.95 -13.19 3.11
C SER A 155 4.74 -11.68 3.23
N THR A 156 4.99 -11.14 4.43
CA THR A 156 4.96 -9.70 4.70
C THR A 156 6.22 -9.28 5.44
N ASP A 157 6.62 -8.03 5.25
CA ASP A 157 7.61 -7.35 6.07
C ASP A 157 7.05 -5.97 6.47
N PRO A 158 6.73 -5.73 7.76
CA PRO A 158 6.96 -6.63 8.89
C PRO A 158 6.17 -7.93 8.83
N ALA A 159 6.79 -9.01 9.33
CA ALA A 159 6.12 -10.29 9.50
C ALA A 159 4.94 -10.16 10.48
N ASN A 160 3.96 -11.07 10.38
CA ASN A 160 2.83 -11.08 11.31
C ASN A 160 3.30 -11.22 12.76
N ASN A 161 2.78 -10.37 13.65
CA ASN A 161 3.17 -10.21 15.04
C ASN A 161 4.63 -9.75 15.27
N ALA A 162 5.29 -9.18 14.26
CA ALA A 162 6.61 -8.58 14.47
C ALA A 162 6.56 -7.50 15.55
N THR A 163 7.60 -7.42 16.37
CA THR A 163 7.80 -6.39 17.39
C THR A 163 9.04 -5.56 17.06
N ASN A 164 9.20 -4.41 17.73
CA ASN A 164 10.34 -3.52 17.54
C ASN A 164 10.53 -3.04 16.09
N VAL A 165 9.43 -2.88 15.35
CA VAL A 165 9.48 -2.37 13.98
C VAL A 165 9.92 -0.91 13.98
N ALA A 166 10.88 -0.58 13.13
CA ALA A 166 11.37 0.80 12.98
C ALA A 166 10.24 1.76 12.56
N LEU A 167 10.30 3.00 13.03
CA LEU A 167 9.22 3.98 12.79
C LEU A 167 9.13 4.44 11.34
N ASN A 168 10.25 4.40 10.60
CA ASN A 168 10.34 4.75 9.18
C ASN A 168 10.19 3.52 8.26
N LYS A 169 9.62 2.43 8.76
CA LYS A 169 9.53 1.16 8.01
C LYS A 169 8.60 1.30 6.80
N THR A 170 9.12 0.92 5.63
CA THR A 170 8.31 0.54 4.47
C THR A 170 7.69 -0.83 4.71
N ILE A 171 6.37 -0.94 4.58
CA ILE A 171 5.64 -2.19 4.76
C ILE A 171 5.52 -2.87 3.39
N SER A 172 5.77 -4.16 3.30
CA SER A 172 5.69 -4.91 2.04
C SER A 172 4.95 -6.23 2.18
N ALA A 173 4.41 -6.70 1.07
CA ALA A 173 3.77 -7.99 0.92
C ALA A 173 4.20 -8.63 -0.41
N VAL A 174 4.53 -9.91 -0.38
CA VAL A 174 4.92 -10.72 -1.54
C VAL A 174 3.76 -11.64 -1.91
N PHE A 175 3.32 -11.60 -3.16
CA PHE A 175 2.22 -12.42 -3.69
C PHE A 175 2.71 -13.76 -4.28
N SER A 176 1.79 -14.70 -4.46
CA SER A 176 2.04 -16.00 -5.12
C SER A 176 2.35 -15.90 -6.60
N GLU A 177 2.01 -14.77 -7.21
CA GLU A 177 2.08 -14.54 -8.64
C GLU A 177 2.10 -13.04 -8.97
N ASN A 178 2.19 -12.74 -10.27
CA ASN A 178 2.11 -11.39 -10.78
C ASN A 178 0.67 -10.87 -10.69
N MET A 179 0.54 -9.67 -10.14
CA MET A 179 -0.74 -9.00 -9.89
C MET A 179 -1.00 -7.94 -10.96
N GLU A 180 -2.28 -7.65 -11.21
CA GLU A 180 -2.71 -6.48 -11.97
C GLU A 180 -2.41 -5.21 -11.15
N SER A 181 -1.32 -4.54 -11.53
CA SER A 181 -0.76 -3.41 -10.77
C SER A 181 -1.74 -2.27 -10.51
N SER A 182 -2.72 -2.07 -11.40
CA SER A 182 -3.75 -1.04 -11.26
C SER A 182 -4.73 -1.30 -10.12
N THR A 183 -4.86 -2.54 -9.65
CA THR A 183 -5.71 -2.91 -8.51
C THR A 183 -5.00 -2.77 -7.15
N ILE A 184 -3.67 -2.61 -7.14
CA ILE A 184 -2.87 -2.46 -5.92
C ILE A 184 -2.70 -0.97 -5.62
N THR A 185 -3.59 -0.45 -4.76
CA THR A 185 -3.68 0.98 -4.45
C THR A 185 -3.83 1.19 -2.94
N ILE A 186 -3.92 2.45 -2.50
CA ILE A 186 -4.15 2.81 -1.10
C ILE A 186 -5.51 2.36 -0.54
N THR A 187 -6.43 1.88 -1.39
CA THR A 187 -7.72 1.31 -0.94
C THR A 187 -7.67 -0.20 -0.78
N SER A 188 -6.75 -0.88 -1.47
CA SER A 188 -6.61 -2.34 -1.44
C SER A 188 -5.44 -2.81 -0.59
N PHE A 189 -4.38 -2.01 -0.44
CA PHE A 189 -3.30 -2.23 0.53
C PHE A 189 -3.32 -1.09 1.56
N THR A 190 -3.81 -1.39 2.75
CA THR A 190 -4.01 -0.42 3.84
C THR A 190 -3.19 -0.78 5.08
N ILE A 191 -2.72 0.25 5.78
CA ILE A 191 -2.15 0.16 7.13
C ILE A 191 -3.06 0.99 8.04
N SER A 192 -3.51 0.43 9.15
CA SER A 192 -4.40 1.11 10.10
C SER A 192 -3.92 0.99 11.55
N ARG A 193 -4.35 1.92 12.39
CA ARG A 193 -4.16 1.91 13.85
C ARG A 193 -5.48 2.29 14.51
N ASN A 194 -5.95 1.48 15.46
CA ASN A 194 -7.24 1.70 16.14
C ASN A 194 -8.39 1.96 15.14
N SER A 195 -8.42 1.18 14.05
CA SER A 195 -9.39 1.29 12.95
C SER A 195 -9.33 2.59 12.13
N VAL A 196 -8.27 3.39 12.27
CA VAL A 196 -8.01 4.58 11.45
C VAL A 196 -6.89 4.28 10.45
N ASN A 197 -7.15 4.49 9.16
CA ASN A 197 -6.16 4.29 8.10
C ASN A 197 -5.04 5.35 8.18
N ILE A 198 -3.81 4.90 7.97
CA ILE A 198 -2.61 5.73 7.91
C ILE A 198 -2.43 6.19 6.46
N ALA A 199 -2.12 7.47 6.26
CA ALA A 199 -1.80 7.99 4.93
C ALA A 199 -0.44 7.46 4.44
N GLY A 200 -0.35 7.12 3.17
CA GLY A 200 0.87 6.63 2.53
C GLY A 200 0.71 6.48 1.02
N ALA A 201 1.80 6.08 0.38
CA ALA A 201 1.84 5.74 -1.04
C ALA A 201 2.04 4.24 -1.23
N VAL A 202 1.38 3.67 -2.23
CA VAL A 202 1.52 2.26 -2.61
C VAL A 202 2.29 2.17 -3.94
N SER A 203 3.18 1.19 -4.03
CA SER A 203 3.89 0.83 -5.26
C SER A 203 3.93 -0.69 -5.40
N TYR A 204 4.07 -1.16 -6.64
CA TYR A 204 4.13 -2.59 -6.95
C TYR A 204 5.23 -2.85 -7.99
N SER A 205 6.05 -3.88 -7.76
CA SER A 205 7.10 -4.31 -8.70
C SER A 205 7.38 -5.81 -8.56
N GLY A 206 7.49 -6.50 -9.69
CA GLY A 206 7.64 -7.95 -9.71
C GLY A 206 6.40 -8.63 -9.10
N VAL A 207 6.58 -9.27 -7.95
CA VAL A 207 5.50 -9.87 -7.14
C VAL A 207 5.33 -9.19 -5.78
N THR A 208 5.93 -8.02 -5.57
CA THR A 208 5.98 -7.34 -4.28
C THR A 208 5.23 -6.00 -4.31
N ALA A 209 4.25 -5.84 -3.43
CA ALA A 209 3.66 -4.54 -3.12
C ALA A 209 4.36 -3.89 -1.92
N GLN A 210 4.51 -2.58 -1.95
CA GLN A 210 5.09 -1.78 -0.87
C GLN A 210 4.15 -0.61 -0.53
N PHE A 211 3.93 -0.41 0.76
CA PHE A 211 3.26 0.74 1.35
C PHE A 211 4.31 1.59 2.09
N ASN A 212 4.46 2.84 1.66
CA ASN A 212 5.32 3.85 2.27
C ASN A 212 4.46 4.87 3.02
N PRO A 213 4.42 4.86 4.37
CA PRO A 213 3.70 5.86 5.15
C PRO A 213 4.18 7.29 4.83
N THR A 214 3.26 8.26 4.72
CA THR A 214 3.61 9.67 4.47
C THR A 214 4.40 10.27 5.63
N ASN A 215 4.07 9.86 6.85
CA ASN A 215 4.77 10.22 8.08
C ASN A 215 5.28 8.94 8.74
N ASN A 216 6.35 9.04 9.52
CA ASN A 216 6.82 7.93 10.37
C ASN A 216 5.67 7.41 11.25
N LEU A 217 5.65 6.08 11.43
CA LEU A 217 4.74 5.41 12.34
C LEU A 217 4.98 5.88 13.78
N LEU A 218 3.94 5.84 14.60
CA LEU A 218 4.01 6.13 16.02
C LEU A 218 4.69 4.99 16.75
N SER A 219 5.49 5.30 17.76
CA SER A 219 6.16 4.30 18.60
C SER A 219 5.20 3.57 19.52
N GLY A 220 5.57 2.36 19.94
CA GLY A 220 4.82 1.53 20.90
C GLY A 220 3.40 1.19 20.45
N SER A 221 3.12 1.32 19.15
CA SER A 221 1.79 1.19 18.58
C SER A 221 1.69 -0.11 17.79
N THR A 222 0.57 -0.80 17.93
CA THR A 222 0.20 -1.92 17.07
C THR A 222 -0.53 -1.40 15.85
N TYR A 223 -0.04 -1.81 14.68
CA TYR A 223 -0.62 -1.53 13.38
C TYR A 223 -1.20 -2.80 12.78
N THR A 224 -2.26 -2.64 11.99
CA THR A 224 -2.89 -3.71 11.21
C THR A 224 -2.68 -3.42 9.74
N GLY A 225 -1.98 -4.32 9.05
CA GLY A 225 -1.91 -4.34 7.59
C GLY A 225 -3.05 -5.17 7.01
N THR A 226 -3.65 -4.70 5.92
CA THR A 226 -4.69 -5.43 5.18
C THR A 226 -4.43 -5.33 3.69
N ILE A 227 -4.41 -6.48 3.02
CA ILE A 227 -4.63 -6.59 1.58
C ILE A 227 -6.03 -7.12 1.35
N THR A 228 -6.85 -6.37 0.63
CA THR A 228 -8.28 -6.69 0.45
C THR A 228 -8.51 -7.65 -0.72
N THR A 229 -9.70 -8.24 -0.80
CA THR A 229 -10.15 -9.03 -1.96
C THR A 229 -10.31 -8.21 -3.25
N LEU A 230 -10.05 -6.90 -3.24
CA LEU A 230 -10.14 -6.06 -4.44
C LEU A 230 -8.91 -6.17 -5.35
N VAL A 231 -7.80 -6.77 -4.89
CA VAL A 231 -6.64 -7.00 -5.75
C VAL A 231 -6.89 -8.19 -6.67
N GLU A 232 -6.43 -8.07 -7.92
CA GLU A 232 -6.59 -9.07 -8.98
C GLU A 232 -5.23 -9.50 -9.53
N ASP A 233 -5.12 -10.75 -9.97
CA ASP A 233 -4.00 -11.18 -10.81
C ASP A 233 -4.15 -10.69 -12.27
N LEU A 234 -3.18 -11.02 -13.13
CA LEU A 234 -3.23 -10.64 -14.55
C LEU A 234 -4.32 -11.37 -15.35
N ALA A 235 -4.91 -12.44 -14.82
CA ALA A 235 -6.02 -13.18 -15.40
C ALA A 235 -7.39 -12.71 -14.89
N GLY A 236 -7.43 -11.77 -13.93
CA GLY A 236 -8.62 -11.20 -13.35
C GLY A 236 -9.18 -11.97 -12.15
N ASN A 237 -8.42 -12.90 -11.54
CA ASN A 237 -8.87 -13.56 -10.31
C ASN A 237 -8.61 -12.68 -9.09
N ASN A 238 -9.63 -12.46 -8.28
CA ASN A 238 -9.52 -11.77 -7.00
C ASN A 238 -8.97 -12.68 -5.90
N MET A 239 -8.28 -12.12 -4.90
CA MET A 239 -7.99 -12.86 -3.67
C MET A 239 -9.28 -13.40 -3.02
N VAL A 240 -9.25 -14.63 -2.52
CA VAL A 240 -10.42 -15.29 -1.89
C VAL A 240 -10.83 -14.62 -0.58
N ASN A 241 -9.87 -14.17 0.22
CA ASN A 241 -10.09 -13.54 1.51
C ASN A 241 -9.14 -12.34 1.68
N ASN A 242 -9.54 -11.37 2.50
CA ASN A 242 -8.62 -10.34 2.95
C ASN A 242 -7.44 -10.99 3.69
N TYR A 243 -6.22 -10.59 3.37
CA TYR A 243 -5.05 -10.96 4.13
C TYR A 243 -4.77 -9.89 5.18
N VAL A 244 -4.89 -10.26 6.46
CA VAL A 244 -4.75 -9.34 7.60
C VAL A 244 -3.62 -9.80 8.49
N TRP A 245 -2.72 -8.88 8.84
CA TRP A 245 -1.64 -9.13 9.79
C TRP A 245 -1.45 -7.93 10.71
N THR A 246 -0.76 -8.16 11.82
CA THR A 246 -0.42 -7.09 12.76
C THR A 246 1.08 -6.99 12.96
N PHE A 247 1.56 -5.82 13.37
CA PHE A 247 2.93 -5.61 13.83
C PHE A 247 2.97 -4.46 14.83
N ALA A 248 3.93 -4.50 15.75
CA ALA A 248 4.15 -3.47 16.76
C ALA A 248 5.44 -2.72 16.46
N THR A 249 5.34 -1.38 16.43
CA THR A 249 6.51 -0.52 16.34
C THR A 249 7.33 -0.56 17.62
N VAL A 250 8.61 -0.21 17.50
CA VAL A 250 9.48 0.00 18.65
C VAL A 250 8.79 0.92 19.65
N ALA A 251 8.72 0.50 20.91
CA ALA A 251 8.23 1.35 22.01
C ALA A 251 9.04 2.64 22.05
N PRO A 252 8.45 3.79 22.45
CA PRO A 252 9.24 5.00 22.63
C PRO A 252 10.34 4.68 23.64
N LEU A 253 11.58 4.58 23.16
CA LEU A 253 12.76 4.48 24.02
C LEU A 253 13.09 5.88 24.52
N GLY A 254 12.16 6.47 25.28
CA GLY A 254 12.56 7.48 26.26
C GLY A 254 13.65 6.86 27.14
N PRO A 255 14.69 7.60 27.52
CA PRO A 255 15.65 7.10 28.49
C PRO A 255 14.92 6.77 29.80
N GLY A 256 15.45 5.90 30.67
CA GLY A 256 14.80 5.66 31.98
C GLY A 256 14.58 6.96 32.78
N ALA A 257 13.73 6.98 33.79
CA ALA A 257 13.67 8.16 34.67
C ALA A 257 15.04 8.41 35.34
N ILE A 258 15.35 9.65 35.68
CA ILE A 258 16.50 9.96 36.55
C ILE A 258 16.03 9.83 37.99
N ASP A 259 16.70 9.01 38.78
CA ASP A 259 16.40 8.88 40.20
C ASP A 259 16.90 10.12 40.96
N LEU A 260 15.96 10.90 41.51
CA LEU A 260 16.26 12.07 42.32
C LEU A 260 16.54 11.71 43.79
N ASP A 261 16.20 10.49 44.22
CA ASP A 261 16.33 10.00 45.59
C ASP A 261 15.87 11.08 46.61
N CYS A 262 16.69 11.39 47.61
CA CYS A 262 16.38 12.37 48.64
C CYS A 262 16.28 13.83 48.15
N ALA A 263 16.70 14.14 46.91
CA ALA A 263 16.42 15.44 46.29
C ALA A 263 14.98 15.55 45.78
N ALA A 264 14.27 14.42 45.59
CA ALA A 264 12.89 14.39 45.12
C ALA A 264 11.91 15.10 46.06
N ASP A 265 12.25 15.22 47.35
CA ASP A 265 11.41 15.84 48.38
C ASP A 265 11.32 17.37 48.29
N PHE A 266 12.22 17.99 47.53
CA PHE A 266 12.34 19.44 47.43
C PHE A 266 11.72 19.99 46.14
N ALA A 267 10.90 21.02 46.28
CA ALA A 267 10.44 21.84 45.15
C ALA A 267 11.53 22.85 44.75
N VAL A 268 12.26 23.37 45.74
CA VAL A 268 13.41 24.26 45.56
C VAL A 268 14.58 23.73 46.38
N LEU A 269 15.77 23.59 45.79
CA LEU A 269 16.98 23.23 46.49
C LEU A 269 18.15 24.05 45.94
N ALA A 270 18.82 24.83 46.80
CA ALA A 270 19.91 25.73 46.37
C ALA A 270 21.24 25.44 47.06
N GLY A 271 22.34 25.92 46.46
CA GLY A 271 23.70 25.80 47.01
C GLY A 271 24.12 27.01 47.83
N SER A 272 24.00 28.22 47.27
CA SER A 272 24.54 29.45 47.88
C SER A 272 23.49 30.30 48.60
N ALA A 273 22.33 30.51 47.99
CA ALA A 273 21.23 31.31 48.55
C ALA A 273 19.89 31.00 47.87
N VAL A 274 18.79 31.35 48.54
CA VAL A 274 17.47 31.48 47.93
C VAL A 274 16.96 32.90 48.18
N THR A 275 16.65 33.63 47.12
CA THR A 275 16.16 35.01 47.22
C THR A 275 14.79 35.12 46.56
N ASN A 276 13.83 35.70 47.26
CA ASN A 276 12.49 35.95 46.74
C ASN A 276 12.11 37.44 46.76
N THR A 277 11.42 37.87 45.71
CA THR A 277 10.66 39.13 45.64
C THR A 277 9.17 38.80 45.45
N GLY A 278 8.27 39.54 46.10
CA GLY A 278 6.82 39.37 45.91
C GLY A 278 6.24 38.06 46.46
N ASN A 279 5.02 37.73 46.07
CA ASN A 279 4.17 36.72 46.73
C ASN A 279 4.37 35.33 46.13
N THR A 280 5.62 34.88 46.04
CA THR A 280 5.92 33.53 45.55
C THR A 280 5.32 32.46 46.45
N VAL A 281 4.77 31.41 45.84
CA VAL A 281 4.32 30.19 46.54
C VAL A 281 5.19 29.02 46.09
N VAL A 282 5.84 28.38 47.05
CA VAL A 282 6.56 27.12 46.88
C VAL A 282 5.74 26.01 47.54
N ASP A 283 5.22 25.08 46.73
CA ASP A 283 4.46 23.91 47.18
C ASP A 283 5.40 22.69 47.21
N GLY A 284 5.90 22.39 48.42
CA GLY A 284 6.96 21.41 48.71
C GLY A 284 8.10 22.01 49.53
N ASN A 285 9.09 21.19 49.90
CA ASN A 285 10.21 21.67 50.72
C ASN A 285 11.12 22.66 49.95
N LEU A 286 11.65 23.65 50.67
CA LEU A 286 12.68 24.58 50.22
C LEU A 286 13.97 24.29 50.98
N GLY A 287 15.01 23.85 50.28
CA GLY A 287 16.29 23.47 50.86
C GLY A 287 17.42 24.43 50.50
N LEU A 288 18.34 24.65 51.43
CA LEU A 288 19.59 25.38 51.19
C LEU A 288 20.74 24.72 51.93
N SER A 289 21.80 24.36 51.21
CA SER A 289 23.07 23.89 51.77
C SER A 289 24.20 23.96 50.72
N PRO A 290 25.42 24.40 51.08
CA PRO A 290 25.87 24.81 52.42
C PRO A 290 25.58 26.28 52.77
N GLY A 291 24.94 27.03 51.86
CA GLY A 291 24.57 28.42 52.10
C GLY A 291 23.68 28.61 53.33
N SER A 292 23.55 29.85 53.79
CA SER A 292 22.76 30.21 54.98
C SER A 292 21.71 31.29 54.73
N ALA A 293 21.64 31.85 53.52
CA ALA A 293 20.76 32.96 53.19
C ALA A 293 19.51 32.50 52.41
N VAL A 294 18.39 32.42 53.11
CA VAL A 294 17.04 32.38 52.51
C VAL A 294 16.34 33.69 52.84
N SER A 295 15.99 34.49 51.84
CA SER A 295 15.38 35.82 52.02
C SER A 295 14.10 35.98 51.19
N GLY A 296 13.20 36.85 51.66
CA GLY A 296 11.92 37.11 50.99
C GLY A 296 10.80 36.11 51.31
N PHE A 297 10.97 35.29 52.36
CA PHE A 297 9.93 34.41 52.92
C PHE A 297 9.70 34.78 54.39
N PRO A 298 8.83 35.76 54.72
CA PRO A 298 7.82 36.44 53.89
C PRO A 298 8.33 37.57 52.97
N PRO A 299 7.54 38.07 51.97
CA PRO A 299 6.13 37.73 51.71
C PRO A 299 5.89 36.42 50.95
N GLY A 300 6.95 35.82 50.39
CA GLY A 300 6.86 34.48 49.82
C GLY A 300 6.45 33.45 50.88
N GLN A 301 5.83 32.36 50.44
CA GLN A 301 5.33 31.30 51.30
C GLN A 301 5.81 29.93 50.83
N VAL A 302 6.10 29.06 51.79
CA VAL A 302 6.29 27.62 51.56
C VAL A 302 5.06 26.92 52.12
N ILE A 303 4.38 26.13 51.29
CA ILE A 303 3.20 25.34 51.65
C ILE A 303 3.49 23.86 51.43
N ASN A 304 2.77 22.99 52.15
CA ASN A 304 2.95 21.52 52.12
C ASN A 304 4.43 21.08 52.25
N GLY A 305 5.21 21.86 52.98
CA GLY A 305 6.65 21.72 53.09
C GLY A 305 7.23 22.67 54.14
N SER A 306 8.55 22.68 54.22
CA SER A 306 9.29 23.50 55.18
C SER A 306 10.54 24.11 54.55
N ILE A 307 11.00 25.23 55.12
CA ILE A 307 12.32 25.79 54.83
C ILE A 307 13.36 25.03 55.64
N GLN A 308 14.34 24.44 54.97
CA GLN A 308 15.40 23.63 55.55
C GLN A 308 16.78 24.18 55.17
N ILE A 309 17.45 24.82 56.13
CA ILE A 309 18.77 25.42 55.93
C ILE A 309 19.80 24.59 56.69
N ASN A 310 20.78 24.02 55.97
CA ASN A 310 21.84 23.18 56.54
C ASN A 310 21.32 22.03 57.43
N SER A 311 20.08 21.58 57.22
CA SER A 311 19.50 20.43 57.91
C SER A 311 20.13 19.13 57.40
N GLY A 312 19.98 18.02 58.15
CA GLY A 312 20.39 16.70 57.68
C GLY A 312 19.76 16.34 56.32
N GLY A 313 18.48 16.65 56.14
CA GLY A 313 17.74 16.44 54.88
C GLY A 313 18.26 17.29 53.73
N ALA A 314 18.45 18.60 53.95
CA ALA A 314 18.98 19.50 52.93
C ALA A 314 20.41 19.11 52.52
N ASN A 315 21.27 18.74 53.48
CA ASN A 315 22.64 18.30 53.23
C ASN A 315 22.67 17.00 52.40
N ALA A 316 21.85 16.01 52.76
CA ALA A 316 21.74 14.77 51.99
C ALA A 316 21.23 15.03 50.57
N ALA A 317 20.21 15.89 50.42
CA ALA A 317 19.62 16.23 49.14
C ALA A 317 20.62 16.85 48.14
N LYS A 318 21.63 17.58 48.62
CA LYS A 318 22.73 18.07 47.75
C LYS A 318 23.55 16.93 47.13
N GLY A 319 23.77 15.87 47.89
CA GLY A 319 24.42 14.64 47.43
C GLY A 319 23.56 13.92 46.39
N CYS A 320 22.29 13.66 46.71
CA CYS A 320 21.33 13.04 45.78
C CYS A 320 21.20 13.84 44.47
N LEU A 321 21.10 15.18 44.55
CA LEU A 321 21.07 16.05 43.39
C LEU A 321 22.33 15.93 42.53
N THR A 322 23.51 15.84 43.15
CA THR A 322 24.77 15.66 42.42
C THR A 322 24.79 14.32 41.68
N THR A 323 24.32 13.24 42.31
CA THR A 323 24.19 11.93 41.66
C THR A 323 23.22 11.99 40.49
N ALA A 324 22.03 12.55 40.68
CA ALA A 324 21.01 12.69 39.64
C ALA A 324 21.49 13.55 38.45
N TYR A 325 22.17 14.66 38.74
CA TYR A 325 22.76 15.51 37.71
C TYR A 325 23.81 14.76 36.89
N ASN A 326 24.70 14.01 37.55
CA ASN A 326 25.75 13.25 36.88
C ASN A 326 25.19 12.08 36.06
N ASP A 327 24.13 11.39 36.52
CA ASP A 327 23.40 10.40 35.72
C ASP A 327 22.86 11.07 34.45
N GLY A 328 22.05 12.12 34.60
CA GLY A 328 21.46 12.85 33.49
C GLY A 328 22.49 13.39 32.49
N ALA A 329 23.62 13.92 32.96
CA ALA A 329 24.70 14.42 32.11
C ALA A 329 25.51 13.31 31.43
N GLY A 330 25.58 12.12 32.03
CA GLY A 330 26.37 10.99 31.54
C GLY A 330 25.65 10.11 30.51
N ARG A 331 24.34 10.27 30.32
CA ARG A 331 23.57 9.46 29.36
C ARG A 331 24.00 9.75 27.93
N SER A 332 24.18 8.69 27.14
CA SER A 332 24.72 8.78 25.76
C SER A 332 24.06 7.83 24.76
N ASN A 333 23.26 6.86 25.21
CA ASN A 333 22.58 5.93 24.33
C ASN A 333 21.41 6.62 23.61
N ASN A 334 21.31 6.46 22.29
CA ASN A 334 20.23 6.97 21.44
C ASN A 334 19.97 8.49 21.57
N VAL A 335 21.05 9.28 21.73
CA VAL A 335 20.94 10.74 21.83
C VAL A 335 20.43 11.38 20.54
N ILE A 336 19.46 12.27 20.66
CA ILE A 336 18.91 13.09 19.59
C ILE A 336 19.60 14.45 19.65
N ILE A 337 20.42 14.74 18.63
CA ILE A 337 21.13 16.02 18.53
C ILE A 337 20.21 17.08 17.91
N ASN A 338 19.87 18.12 18.69
CA ASN A 338 19.18 19.30 18.17
C ASN A 338 20.23 20.29 17.63
N SER A 339 20.18 20.57 16.32
CA SER A 339 21.20 21.36 15.63
C SER A 339 21.16 22.85 15.94
N THR A 340 20.03 23.39 16.39
CA THR A 340 19.81 24.84 16.53
C THR A 340 19.84 25.32 17.97
N GLY A 341 19.68 24.42 18.95
CA GLY A 341 19.43 24.77 20.34
C GLY A 341 18.05 25.40 20.57
N GLN A 342 17.19 25.54 19.56
CA GLN A 342 15.85 26.09 19.70
C GLN A 342 14.83 24.94 19.87
N LEU A 343 13.96 25.09 20.86
CA LEU A 343 12.87 24.16 21.17
C LEU A 343 11.47 24.75 20.94
N GLY A 344 11.34 26.08 20.90
CA GLY A 344 10.06 26.75 20.65
C GLY A 344 9.46 26.37 19.30
N GLY A 345 8.16 26.08 19.29
CA GLY A 345 7.40 25.63 18.11
C GLY A 345 7.52 24.14 17.80
N LEU A 346 8.31 23.37 18.56
CA LEU A 346 8.45 21.93 18.36
C LEU A 346 7.41 21.14 19.15
N THR A 347 7.03 19.98 18.61
CA THR A 347 6.39 18.90 19.35
C THR A 347 7.37 17.74 19.43
N LEU A 348 7.81 17.41 20.65
CA LEU A 348 8.84 16.40 20.87
C LEU A 348 8.27 15.14 21.50
N ALA A 349 8.57 14.00 20.86
CA ALA A 349 8.36 12.67 21.42
C ALA A 349 9.33 12.40 22.59
N PRO A 350 9.13 11.32 23.38
CA PRO A 350 10.03 10.98 24.48
C PRO A 350 11.45 10.69 23.97
N GLY A 351 12.47 11.11 24.72
CA GLY A 351 13.85 10.95 24.25
C GLY A 351 14.93 11.65 25.08
N LEU A 352 16.18 11.32 24.75
CA LEU A 352 17.38 11.99 25.23
C LEU A 352 17.81 13.03 24.19
N TYR A 353 17.77 14.31 24.55
CA TYR A 353 18.04 15.43 23.67
C TYR A 353 19.30 16.17 24.10
N GLN A 354 20.19 16.45 23.15
CA GLN A 354 21.39 17.26 23.41
C GLN A 354 21.47 18.42 22.42
N SER A 355 21.82 19.61 22.92
CA SER A 355 21.96 20.81 22.08
C SER A 355 23.33 20.84 21.41
N ALA A 356 23.38 20.91 20.08
CA ALA A 356 24.65 21.05 19.35
C ALA A 356 25.35 22.40 19.64
N PRO A 357 24.65 23.55 19.73
CA PRO A 357 25.24 24.80 20.21
C PRO A 357 25.59 24.81 21.71
N GLY A 358 25.24 23.76 22.46
CA GLY A 358 25.48 23.62 23.89
C GLY A 358 24.34 24.13 24.78
N SER A 359 23.61 25.17 24.37
CA SER A 359 22.46 25.73 25.10
C SER A 359 21.13 25.35 24.48
N PHE A 360 20.08 25.20 25.30
CA PHE A 360 18.71 25.23 24.81
C PHE A 360 18.04 26.57 25.08
N ALA A 361 17.25 27.03 24.11
CA ALA A 361 16.33 28.13 24.22
C ALA A 361 14.91 27.63 23.88
N ILE A 362 13.90 28.16 24.57
CA ILE A 362 12.49 28.01 24.23
C ILE A 362 11.96 29.43 24.01
N THR A 363 12.00 29.91 22.78
CA THR A 363 11.63 31.29 22.45
C THR A 363 10.80 31.37 21.17
N GLY A 364 10.07 32.46 20.98
CA GLY A 364 9.22 32.71 19.81
C GLY A 364 7.89 31.95 19.81
N SER A 365 7.86 30.71 20.30
CA SER A 365 6.64 29.88 20.39
C SER A 365 6.75 28.82 21.49
N ASP A 366 5.61 28.27 21.89
CA ASP A 366 5.51 27.22 22.91
C ASP A 366 6.18 25.91 22.48
N LEU A 367 6.65 25.13 23.45
CA LEU A 367 7.15 23.76 23.26
C LEU A 367 6.06 22.77 23.68
N THR A 368 5.80 21.75 22.86
CA THR A 368 4.92 20.64 23.24
C THR A 368 5.72 19.36 23.47
N LEU A 369 5.48 18.69 24.58
CA LEU A 369 6.03 17.37 24.89
C LEU A 369 4.90 16.35 24.84
N ASP A 370 4.97 15.44 23.86
CA ASP A 370 3.91 14.50 23.58
C ASP A 370 4.31 13.07 23.94
N ALA A 371 3.67 12.52 24.96
CA ALA A 371 3.89 11.14 25.40
C ALA A 371 3.35 10.10 24.41
N GLN A 372 2.56 10.50 23.41
CA GLN A 372 1.98 9.61 22.40
C GLN A 372 1.17 8.44 22.98
N GLY A 373 0.63 8.61 24.20
CA GLY A 373 -0.16 7.61 24.93
C GLY A 373 0.60 6.90 26.06
N ASP A 374 1.91 7.08 26.19
CA ASP A 374 2.71 6.47 27.25
C ASP A 374 2.87 7.40 28.47
N VAL A 375 2.13 7.11 29.54
CA VAL A 375 2.20 7.88 30.80
C VAL A 375 3.58 7.80 31.49
N ASN A 376 4.39 6.81 31.16
CA ASN A 376 5.74 6.62 31.70
C ASN A 376 6.82 7.23 30.80
N ALA A 377 6.44 7.92 29.72
CA ALA A 377 7.35 8.58 28.81
C ALA A 377 8.29 9.57 29.54
N VAL A 378 9.57 9.57 29.16
CA VAL A 378 10.63 10.40 29.75
C VAL A 378 11.30 11.29 28.71
N TRP A 379 11.61 12.52 29.13
CA TRP A 379 12.43 13.46 28.39
C TRP A 379 13.65 13.86 29.22
N ILE A 380 14.83 13.80 28.63
CA ILE A 380 16.06 14.35 29.23
C ILE A 380 16.67 15.33 28.24
N PHE A 381 16.78 16.60 28.63
CA PHE A 381 17.43 17.66 27.85
C PHE A 381 18.80 17.97 28.45
N GLN A 382 19.87 17.73 27.70
CA GLN A 382 21.25 17.90 28.12
C GLN A 382 21.86 19.19 27.56
N MET A 383 22.31 20.05 28.48
CA MET A 383 23.11 21.26 28.24
C MET A 383 24.35 21.24 29.17
N PRO A 384 25.20 20.20 29.15
CA PRO A 384 26.10 19.84 30.25
C PRO A 384 27.18 20.89 30.59
N SER A 385 27.41 21.87 29.72
CA SER A 385 28.35 22.97 29.96
C SER A 385 27.74 24.36 29.72
N SER A 386 26.42 24.46 29.56
CA SER A 386 25.77 25.70 29.10
C SER A 386 24.40 25.93 29.74
N THR A 387 23.63 26.85 29.16
CA THR A 387 22.44 27.45 29.75
C THR A 387 21.13 26.89 29.20
N LEU A 388 20.06 27.06 29.98
CA LEU A 388 18.68 26.98 29.53
C LEU A 388 18.07 28.39 29.55
N THR A 389 17.35 28.79 28.50
CA THR A 389 16.60 30.05 28.48
C THR A 389 15.18 29.84 27.98
N VAL A 390 14.18 30.22 28.77
CA VAL A 390 12.78 30.22 28.38
C VAL A 390 12.32 31.67 28.22
N GLY A 391 11.75 32.01 27.07
CA GLY A 391 11.29 33.35 26.77
C GLY A 391 10.06 33.76 27.60
N ASN A 392 9.76 35.06 27.61
CA ASN A 392 8.60 35.60 28.33
C ASN A 392 7.29 35.04 27.76
N GLY A 393 6.38 34.64 28.64
CA GLY A 393 5.06 34.10 28.29
C GLY A 393 5.07 32.74 27.60
N ILE A 394 6.24 32.12 27.39
CA ILE A 394 6.38 30.82 26.73
C ILE A 394 5.87 29.70 27.62
N LYS A 395 5.19 28.73 27.01
CA LYS A 395 4.67 27.55 27.71
C LYS A 395 5.37 26.28 27.25
N VAL A 396 5.62 25.39 28.21
CA VAL A 396 5.86 23.97 27.95
C VAL A 396 4.55 23.23 28.17
N THR A 397 3.97 22.71 27.10
CA THR A 397 2.67 22.02 27.11
C THR A 397 2.88 20.50 27.10
N LEU A 398 2.08 19.78 27.89
CA LEU A 398 2.13 18.32 27.98
C LEU A 398 0.92 17.72 27.29
N THR A 399 1.13 16.77 26.39
CA THR A 399 0.07 16.03 25.69
C THR A 399 0.29 14.53 25.73
N GLY A 400 -0.71 13.76 25.30
CA GLY A 400 -0.58 12.31 25.15
C GLY A 400 -0.32 11.56 26.46
N GLY A 401 -0.61 12.14 27.62
CA GLY A 401 -0.34 11.56 28.93
C GLY A 401 0.99 11.94 29.57
N ALA A 402 1.75 12.87 28.98
CA ALA A 402 3.04 13.30 29.50
C ALA A 402 2.92 13.89 30.91
N GLN A 403 3.89 13.56 31.77
CA GLN A 403 3.90 13.97 33.18
C GLN A 403 5.12 14.84 33.49
N ALA A 404 4.91 15.94 34.22
CA ALA A 404 5.99 16.85 34.61
C ALA A 404 7.11 16.15 35.42
N GLY A 405 6.77 15.12 36.21
CA GLY A 405 7.74 14.33 36.96
C GLY A 405 8.77 13.61 36.09
N ASN A 406 8.44 13.32 34.82
CA ASN A 406 9.28 12.55 33.90
C ASN A 406 10.10 13.42 32.93
N ILE A 407 10.17 14.72 33.16
CA ILE A 407 10.93 15.66 32.32
C ILE A 407 12.12 16.18 33.13
N TYR A 408 13.32 16.09 32.55
CA TYR A 408 14.56 16.48 33.21
C TYR A 408 15.37 17.44 32.34
N TRP A 409 15.73 18.59 32.92
CA TRP A 409 16.56 19.61 32.28
C TRP A 409 17.91 19.63 32.98
N ILE A 410 18.94 19.10 32.32
CA ILE A 410 20.30 18.98 32.86
C ILE A 410 21.12 20.17 32.37
N VAL A 411 21.31 21.18 33.22
CA VAL A 411 21.86 22.49 32.86
C VAL A 411 23.26 22.66 33.47
N GLY A 412 24.27 22.75 32.62
CA GLY A 412 25.69 22.87 32.98
C GLY A 412 26.11 24.19 33.59
N SER A 413 25.28 25.21 33.45
CA SER A 413 25.47 26.50 34.08
C SER A 413 24.17 26.94 34.72
N SER A 414 23.50 27.95 34.17
CA SER A 414 22.31 28.55 34.74
C SER A 414 21.08 28.40 33.85
N ALA A 415 19.92 28.34 34.48
CA ALA A 415 18.62 28.39 33.81
C ALA A 415 17.90 29.70 34.10
N THR A 416 17.37 30.34 33.06
CA THR A 416 16.55 31.56 33.18
C THR A 416 15.18 31.29 32.59
N ILE A 417 14.14 31.41 33.43
CA ILE A 417 12.74 31.28 33.04
C ILE A 417 12.13 32.67 32.98
N GLY A 418 11.72 33.09 31.79
CA GLY A 418 11.21 34.42 31.49
C GLY A 418 9.92 34.78 32.22
N THR A 419 9.57 36.07 32.24
CA THR A 419 8.37 36.55 32.93
C THR A 419 7.13 35.84 32.43
N THR A 420 6.23 35.47 33.34
CA THR A 420 4.95 34.78 33.05
C THR A 420 5.05 33.49 32.23
N ALA A 421 6.24 32.90 32.08
CA ALA A 421 6.40 31.62 31.40
C ALA A 421 5.81 30.48 32.23
N GLU A 422 5.31 29.43 31.57
CA GLU A 422 4.75 28.24 32.20
C GLU A 422 5.66 27.03 31.93
N MET A 423 6.60 26.79 32.85
CA MET A 423 7.61 25.75 32.72
C MET A 423 7.14 24.41 33.31
N LYS A 424 7.55 23.30 32.71
CA LYS A 424 7.30 21.93 33.19
C LYS A 424 8.61 21.15 33.34
N GLY A 425 8.72 20.35 34.39
CA GLY A 425 9.84 19.41 34.58
C GLY A 425 10.82 19.78 35.69
N ASN A 426 11.74 18.87 35.94
CA ASN A 426 12.78 19.01 36.97
C ASN A 426 14.01 19.70 36.38
N ILE A 427 14.33 20.90 36.85
CA ILE A 427 15.52 21.65 36.43
C ILE A 427 16.64 21.32 37.40
N LEU A 428 17.68 20.65 36.90
CA LEU A 428 18.90 20.33 37.63
C LEU A 428 20.03 21.18 37.04
N ALA A 429 20.34 22.29 37.69
CA ALA A 429 21.36 23.23 37.24
C ALA A 429 22.63 23.14 38.08
N ASP A 430 23.79 23.28 37.44
CA ASP A 430 25.06 23.34 38.16
C ASP A 430 25.20 24.67 38.92
N GLN A 431 24.89 25.78 38.24
CA GLN A 431 24.97 27.14 38.78
C GLN A 431 23.60 27.63 39.25
N SER A 432 23.04 28.70 38.66
CA SER A 432 21.86 29.37 39.20
C SER A 432 20.57 29.03 38.46
N ILE A 433 19.43 29.10 39.14
CA ILE A 433 18.11 29.08 38.51
C ILE A 433 17.40 30.39 38.85
N THR A 434 16.91 31.09 37.83
CA THR A 434 16.15 32.33 37.99
C THR A 434 14.79 32.17 37.35
N LEU A 435 13.73 32.29 38.16
CA LEU A 435 12.36 32.45 37.67
C LEU A 435 12.04 33.95 37.77
N GLN A 436 11.82 34.58 36.62
CA GLN A 436 11.45 35.99 36.56
C GLN A 436 9.98 36.20 36.94
N THR A 437 9.58 37.47 37.07
CA THR A 437 8.28 37.89 37.59
C THR A 437 7.12 37.07 37.01
N GLY A 438 6.38 36.40 37.89
CA GLY A 438 5.14 35.70 37.50
C GLY A 438 5.33 34.39 36.74
N ALA A 439 6.57 33.93 36.50
CA ALA A 439 6.79 32.60 35.94
C ALA A 439 6.24 31.50 36.86
N SER A 440 5.76 30.40 36.28
CA SER A 440 5.32 29.21 37.01
C SER A 440 6.13 27.98 36.62
N LEU A 441 6.33 27.08 37.57
CA LEU A 441 7.04 25.82 37.38
C LEU A 441 6.22 24.69 38.02
N LEU A 442 5.66 23.80 37.20
CA LEU A 442 5.20 22.49 37.66
C LEU A 442 6.38 21.52 37.49
N GLY A 443 7.11 21.30 38.59
CA GLY A 443 8.46 20.77 38.52
C GLY A 443 9.28 21.05 39.77
N ARG A 444 10.61 21.05 39.60
CA ARG A 444 11.57 21.32 40.67
C ARG A 444 12.65 22.27 40.19
N ALA A 445 13.07 23.20 41.04
CA ALA A 445 14.21 24.10 40.80
C ALA A 445 15.38 23.71 41.71
N LEU A 446 16.30 22.89 41.18
CA LEU A 446 17.38 22.26 41.94
C LEU A 446 18.74 22.75 41.41
N THR A 447 19.48 23.53 42.20
CA THR A 447 20.84 23.96 41.86
C THR A 447 21.88 23.21 42.68
N ARG A 448 23.02 22.86 42.06
CA ARG A 448 24.14 22.24 42.78
C ARG A 448 24.93 23.27 43.59
N ILE A 449 25.36 24.37 42.96
CA ILE A 449 26.35 25.28 43.55
C ILE A 449 25.75 26.65 43.89
N ALA A 450 25.03 27.28 42.96
CA ALA A 450 24.65 28.69 43.12
C ALA A 450 23.22 28.87 43.64
N ALA A 451 22.66 30.06 43.40
CA ALA A 451 21.41 30.50 44.01
C ALA A 451 20.17 30.13 43.19
N VAL A 452 19.03 30.09 43.87
CA VAL A 452 17.71 30.17 43.24
C VAL A 452 17.14 31.57 43.48
N THR A 453 16.66 32.24 42.43
CA THR A 453 16.03 33.56 42.52
C THR A 453 14.60 33.49 42.01
N LEU A 454 13.67 34.01 42.80
CA LEU A 454 12.23 33.96 42.58
C LEU A 454 11.64 35.38 42.63
N ASP A 455 10.63 35.64 41.82
CA ASP A 455 9.84 36.86 41.79
C ASP A 455 8.37 36.57 41.46
N ASN A 456 7.51 36.64 42.48
CA ASN A 456 6.06 36.41 42.38
C ASN A 456 5.68 35.12 41.62
N ASN A 457 6.37 34.02 41.90
CA ASN A 457 6.25 32.76 41.16
C ASN A 457 5.30 31.75 41.83
N ALA A 458 4.93 30.73 41.06
CA ALA A 458 4.35 29.48 41.60
C ALA A 458 5.27 28.31 41.26
N VAL A 459 5.82 27.63 42.27
CA VAL A 459 6.64 26.43 42.11
C VAL A 459 5.94 25.27 42.79
N THR A 460 5.46 24.31 42.00
CA THR A 460 4.70 23.15 42.49
C THR A 460 5.42 21.87 42.14
N LYS A 461 5.77 21.08 43.16
CA LYS A 461 6.35 19.75 42.96
C LYS A 461 5.34 18.83 42.24
N PRO A 462 5.76 18.04 41.22
CA PRO A 462 4.90 17.08 40.51
C PRO A 462 4.31 15.99 41.41
#